data_AF-A0A7C3YFW4-F1
#
_entry.id   AF-A0A7C3YFW4-F1
#
_cell.length_a   1.000
_cell.length_b   1.000
_cell.length_c   1.000
_cell.angle_alpha   90.00
_cell.angle_beta   90.00
_cell.angle_gamma   90.00
#
_symmetry.space_group_name_H-M   'P 1'
#
loop_
_entity.id
_entity.type
_entity.pdbx_description
1 polymer ?
#
loop_
_entity_poly.entity_id
_entity_poly.type
_entity_poly.pdbx_seq_one_letter_code
_entity_poly.pdbx_strand_id
1 'polypeptide(L)'
;MTCFSPEATFYLYPDVTALMERKGFDDYEEFRRAVLHDTGVSFCSRIHFGRPLPGETRRYVRFAYSGIPVPAIEEGLAKLKEWAQ
;
A
#
# COMPACT_ATOMS: atom_id res chain seq x y z
N MET A 1 -3.18 -6.07 -7.31
CA MET A 1 -3.33 -5.72 -5.87
C MET A 1 -4.64 -6.31 -5.41
N THR A 2 -4.69 -7.00 -4.27
CA THR A 2 -5.93 -7.50 -3.67
C THR A 2 -6.01 -7.01 -2.23
N CYS A 3 -7.23 -6.80 -1.72
CA CYS A 3 -7.44 -6.37 -0.34
C CYS A 3 -8.63 -7.11 0.24
N PHE A 4 -8.49 -7.60 1.48
CA PHE A 4 -9.63 -8.08 2.24
C PHE A 4 -10.59 -6.93 2.53
N SER A 5 -11.90 -7.18 2.46
CA SER A 5 -12.94 -6.21 2.79
C SER A 5 -13.50 -6.53 4.18
N PRO A 6 -13.06 -5.83 5.23
CA PRO A 6 -13.55 -6.07 6.59
C PRO A 6 -14.94 -5.45 6.80
N GLU A 7 -15.69 -5.97 7.78
CA GLU A 7 -16.98 -5.41 8.19
C GLU A 7 -16.83 -4.05 8.90
N ALA A 8 -15.72 -3.84 9.60
CA ALA A 8 -15.34 -2.58 10.22
C ALA A 8 -13.82 -2.47 10.31
N THR A 9 -13.26 -1.29 10.04
CA THR A 9 -11.83 -1.05 10.23
C THR A 9 -11.48 0.45 10.25
N PHE A 10 -10.26 0.76 10.65
CA PHE A 10 -9.59 2.04 10.39
C PHE A 10 -8.35 1.88 9.48
N TYR A 11 -7.99 0.62 9.21
CA TYR A 11 -6.80 0.25 8.44
C TYR A 11 -7.13 -0.84 7.41
N LEU A 12 -6.56 -0.70 6.21
CA LEU A 12 -6.59 -1.74 5.19
C LEU A 12 -5.20 -2.32 5.01
N TYR A 13 -5.12 -3.62 4.71
CA TYR A 13 -3.87 -4.35 4.54
C TYR A 13 -3.79 -5.02 3.16
N PRO A 14 -3.73 -4.25 2.06
CA PRO A 14 -3.68 -4.81 0.72
C PRO A 14 -2.36 -5.54 0.43
N ASP A 15 -2.49 -6.60 -0.35
CA ASP A 15 -1.40 -7.33 -0.97
C ASP A 15 -0.90 -6.62 -2.22
N VAL A 16 0.37 -6.21 -2.16
CA VAL A 16 1.08 -5.50 -3.22
C VAL A 16 2.12 -6.36 -3.92
N THR A 17 2.22 -7.67 -3.62
CA THR A 17 3.24 -8.59 -4.16
C THR A 17 3.38 -8.47 -5.68
N ALA A 18 2.30 -8.74 -6.41
CA ALA A 18 2.33 -8.67 -7.87
C ALA A 18 2.57 -7.25 -8.41
N LEU A 19 2.19 -6.20 -7.66
CA LEU A 19 2.44 -4.82 -8.09
C LEU A 19 3.92 -4.46 -7.95
N MET A 20 4.53 -4.81 -6.82
CA MET A 20 5.97 -4.64 -6.60
C MET A 20 6.76 -5.41 -7.67
N GLU A 21 6.43 -6.67 -7.94
CA GLU A 21 7.06 -7.48 -9.00
C GLU A 21 6.93 -6.82 -10.38
N ARG A 22 5.72 -6.38 -10.78
CA ARG A 22 5.51 -5.74 -12.09
C ARG A 22 6.28 -4.42 -12.26
N LYS A 23 6.47 -3.68 -11.17
CA LYS A 23 7.19 -2.40 -11.17
C LYS A 23 8.69 -2.55 -10.87
N GLY A 24 9.17 -3.77 -10.62
CA GLY A 24 10.58 -4.06 -10.36
C GLY A 24 11.07 -3.65 -8.98
N PHE A 25 10.20 -3.64 -7.96
CA PHE A 25 10.58 -3.34 -6.58
C PHE A 25 10.76 -4.61 -5.74
N ASP A 26 11.93 -4.76 -5.12
CA ASP A 26 12.21 -5.83 -4.15
C ASP A 26 12.28 -5.33 -2.70
N ASP A 27 12.40 -4.02 -2.52
CA ASP A 27 12.49 -3.32 -1.24
C ASP A 27 11.22 -2.53 -0.90
N TYR A 28 10.83 -2.58 0.37
CA TYR A 28 9.63 -1.89 0.85
C TYR A 28 9.79 -0.38 0.90
N GLU A 29 10.98 0.12 1.21
CA GLU A 29 11.22 1.56 1.35
C GLU A 29 11.36 2.24 0.00
N GLU A 30 12.00 1.60 -0.97
CA GLU A 30 12.02 2.07 -2.36
C GLU A 30 10.61 2.17 -2.92
N PHE A 31 9.81 1.09 -2.80
CA PHE A 31 8.41 1.09 -3.23
C PHE A 31 7.58 2.19 -2.54
N ARG A 32 7.70 2.31 -1.20
CA ARG A 32 6.94 3.30 -0.42
C ARG A 32 7.30 4.73 -0.80
N ARG A 33 8.59 5.03 -1.01
CA ARG A 33 9.04 6.36 -1.45
C ARG A 33 8.58 6.67 -2.86
N ALA A 34 8.68 5.72 -3.79
CA ALA A 34 8.23 5.91 -5.17
C ALA A 34 6.73 6.28 -5.21
N VAL A 35 5.88 5.51 -4.52
CA VAL A 35 4.44 5.83 -4.47
C VAL A 35 4.20 7.22 -3.87
N LEU A 36 4.88 7.57 -2.76
CA LEU A 36 4.73 8.88 -2.14
C LEU A 36 5.12 10.02 -3.08
N HIS A 37 6.28 9.91 -3.74
CA HIS A 37 6.79 10.97 -4.62
C HIS A 37 5.96 11.11 -5.89
N ASP A 38 5.52 10.01 -6.47
CA ASP A 38 4.85 10.03 -7.77
C ASP A 38 3.34 10.30 -7.67
N THR A 39 2.73 10.00 -6.51
CA THR A 39 1.26 10.09 -6.35
C THR A 39 0.81 10.99 -5.20
N GLY A 40 1.71 11.31 -4.26
CA GLY A 40 1.37 11.97 -2.99
C GLY A 40 0.73 11.03 -1.95
N VAL A 41 0.52 9.74 -2.28
CA VAL A 41 -0.11 8.78 -1.37
C VAL A 41 0.94 8.17 -0.43
N SER A 42 0.73 8.34 0.88
CA SER A 42 1.57 7.75 1.93
C SER A 42 0.92 6.54 2.60
N PHE A 43 1.73 5.53 2.94
CA PHE A 43 1.30 4.38 3.74
C PHE A 43 2.46 3.82 4.56
N CYS A 44 2.16 2.98 5.55
CA CYS A 44 3.18 2.18 6.25
C CYS A 44 3.42 0.87 5.50
N SER A 45 4.68 0.44 5.39
CA SER A 45 5.05 -0.88 4.87
C SER A 45 5.21 -1.91 6.01
N ARG A 46 5.25 -3.20 5.66
CA ARG A 46 5.45 -4.33 6.58
C ARG A 46 6.58 -4.15 7.58
N ILE A 47 7.66 -3.46 7.22
CA ILE A 47 8.84 -3.27 8.08
C ILE A 47 8.57 -2.35 9.28
N HIS A 48 7.55 -1.50 9.21
CA HIS A 48 7.12 -0.65 10.32
C HIS A 48 6.42 -1.43 11.44
N PHE A 49 6.05 -2.70 11.18
CA PHE A 49 5.37 -3.59 12.12
C PHE A 49 6.24 -4.77 12.58
N GLY A 50 7.55 -4.67 12.33
CA GLY A 50 8.54 -5.71 12.64
C GLY A 50 9.13 -6.34 11.38
N ARG A 51 9.95 -7.37 11.58
CA ARG A 51 10.65 -8.06 10.48
C ARG A 51 9.75 -9.12 9.82
N PRO A 52 9.89 -9.36 8.50
CA PRO A 52 9.27 -10.51 7.83
C PRO A 52 9.55 -11.81 8.56
N LEU A 53 8.57 -12.71 8.61
CA LEU A 53 8.77 -14.06 9.13
C LEU A 53 9.62 -14.89 8.16
N PRO A 54 10.35 -15.91 8.63
CA PRO A 54 11.01 -16.86 7.74
C PRO A 54 10.00 -17.47 6.75
N GLY A 55 10.31 -17.38 5.45
CA GLY A 55 9.44 -17.89 4.39
C GLY A 55 8.26 -16.98 4.00
N GLU A 56 8.15 -15.78 4.56
CA GLU A 56 7.14 -14.79 4.13
C GLU A 56 7.47 -14.26 2.73
N THR A 57 6.72 -14.74 1.72
CA THR A 57 6.91 -14.35 0.31
C THR A 57 5.98 -13.22 -0.13
N ARG A 58 4.86 -13.04 0.57
CA ARG A 58 3.84 -12.05 0.23
C ARG A 58 4.18 -10.69 0.81
N ARG A 59 3.87 -9.64 0.05
CA ARG A 59 4.15 -8.26 0.39
C ARG A 59 2.88 -7.48 0.67
N TYR A 60 2.86 -6.76 1.79
CA TYR A 60 1.70 -6.02 2.25
C TYR A 60 2.07 -4.60 2.70
N VAL A 61 1.12 -3.69 2.52
CA VAL A 61 1.18 -2.32 3.03
C VAL A 61 -0.06 -2.01 3.85
N ARG A 62 0.01 -1.00 4.71
CA ARG A 62 -1.10 -0.57 5.57
C ARG A 62 -1.54 0.84 5.24
N PHE A 63 -2.77 0.97 4.75
CA PHE A 63 -3.44 2.25 4.58
C PHE A 63 -4.23 2.58 5.83
N ALA A 64 -4.08 3.81 6.34
CA ALA A 64 -4.97 4.39 7.33
C ALA A 64 -5.85 5.43 6.63
N TYR A 65 -7.15 5.45 6.94
CA TYR A 65 -8.09 6.36 6.29
C TYR A 65 -9.02 7.10 7.25
N SER A 66 -8.93 6.79 8.56
CA SER A 66 -9.72 7.49 9.58
C SER A 66 -9.42 8.98 9.56
N GLY A 67 -10.46 9.81 9.50
CA GLY A 67 -10.35 11.27 9.46
C GLY A 67 -10.06 11.87 8.07
N ILE A 68 -9.94 11.06 7.02
CA ILE A 68 -9.80 11.56 5.65
C ILE A 68 -11.20 11.66 4.99
N PRO A 69 -11.59 12.82 4.43
CA PRO A 69 -12.85 12.93 3.70
C PRO A 69 -12.90 12.02 2.47
N VAL A 70 -14.08 11.49 2.16
CA VAL A 70 -14.31 10.58 1.01
C VAL A 70 -13.71 11.13 -0.30
N PRO A 71 -13.92 12.42 -0.68
CA PRO A 71 -13.35 12.93 -1.93
C PRO A 71 -11.81 12.87 -1.99
N ALA A 72 -11.13 13.08 -0.87
CA ALA A 72 -9.67 13.00 -0.80
C ALA A 72 -9.17 11.54 -0.88
N ILE A 73 -9.94 10.60 -0.32
CA ILE A 73 -9.67 9.16 -0.48
C ILE A 73 -9.80 8.77 -1.95
N GLU A 74 -10.90 9.17 -2.60
CA GLU A 74 -11.15 8.88 -4.02
C GLU A 74 -10.05 9.45 -4.93
N GLU A 75 -9.64 10.71 -4.71
CA GLU A 75 -8.54 11.33 -5.44
C GLU A 75 -7.21 10.57 -5.26
N GLY A 76 -6.85 10.25 -4.02
CA GLY A 76 -5.62 9.51 -3.72
C GLY A 76 -5.61 8.12 -4.35
N LEU A 77 -6.73 7.39 -4.25
CA LEU A 77 -6.87 6.06 -4.86
C LEU A 77 -6.85 6.12 -6.39
N ALA A 78 -7.38 7.18 -7.01
CA ALA A 78 -7.31 7.38 -8.46
C ALA A 78 -5.86 7.56 -8.93
N LYS A 79 -5.09 8.44 -8.27
CA LYS A 79 -3.66 8.64 -8.58
C LYS A 79 -2.84 7.37 -8.39
N LEU A 80 -3.09 6.63 -7.30
CA LEU A 80 -2.45 5.35 -7.05
C LEU A 80 -2.80 4.31 -8.12
N LYS A 81 -4.07 4.27 -8.55
CA LYS A 81 -4.53 3.33 -9.59
C LYS A 81 -3.87 3.62 -10.94
N GLU A 82 -3.74 4.89 -11.31
CA GLU A 82 -3.05 5.33 -12.52
C GLU A 82 -1.57 4.94 -12.48
N TRP A 83 -0.88 5.27 -11.39
CA TRP A 83 0.52 4.89 -11.20
C TRP A 83 0.74 3.37 -11.21
N ALA A 84 -0.24 2.59 -10.73
CA ALA A 84 -0.16 1.13 -10.63
C ALA A 84 -0.42 0.38 -11.95
N GLN A 85 -0.90 1.05 -13.00
CA GLN A 85 -0.97 0.48 -14.36
C GLN A 85 0.43 0.20 -14.89
#